data_AF-A0A938GR53-F1
#
_entry.id   AF-A0A938GR53-F1
#
_cell.length_a   1.000
_cell.length_b   1.000
_cell.length_c   1.000
_cell.angle_alpha   90.00
_cell.angle_beta   90.00
_cell.angle_gamma   90.00
#
_symmetry.space_group_name_H-M   'P 1'
#
loop_
_entity.id
_entity.type
_entity.pdbx_description
1 polymer ?
#
loop_
_entity_poly.entity_id
_entity_poly.type
_entity_poly.pdbx_seq_one_letter_code
_entity_poly.pdbx_strand_id
1 'polypeptide(L)'
;MARTGPAGRDTSRFAAPAPRPKVPENLAAFVAYAYSRKGQRVALKKQTIASIGEGPPPADNFKSQIEQWSRADVLLAVPRQLLLAAMPHRSATKVWSMLLDVCLTALRAHPASADLAAHLLSPSTDDECDSVLEQAATANLGHLLDSGTGKPFATAKANALRSNLVHTAVTWLVAARGWKPRLAIASLHRHAWRGGISVPETLRALAEVKDPAPLLAVASAFVEDAQQQRRFAEDAHAREGAALVRLEELEAHASELAAKLAEQRAAYGALTERLATEQREHQNTVSHLKDDYERLRSRILRRLTRELELLDEGMLALRRDPPKVHVMADHGDRAIAGLRDEIRALQSEDSP
;
A
#
# COMPACT_ATOMS: atom_id res chain seq x y z
N MET A 1 4.34 -90.11 46.69
CA MET A 1 5.37 -89.57 45.77
C MET A 1 5.65 -88.15 46.24
N ALA A 2 6.78 -87.90 46.91
CA ALA A 2 7.96 -87.20 46.35
C ALA A 2 7.62 -85.78 45.82
N ARG A 3 8.31 -84.66 46.11
CA ARG A 3 9.60 -84.34 46.73
C ARG A 3 9.63 -82.80 46.85
N THR A 4 10.03 -82.27 48.01
CA THR A 4 11.01 -81.19 48.26
C THR A 4 11.26 -80.07 47.22
N GLY A 5 11.31 -78.82 47.69
CA GLY A 5 12.36 -77.86 47.28
C GLY A 5 11.90 -76.54 46.62
N PRO A 6 12.70 -75.46 46.68
CA PRO A 6 12.23 -74.14 47.13
C PRO A 6 12.44 -72.97 46.14
N ALA A 7 11.93 -71.81 46.55
CA ALA A 7 12.38 -70.44 46.26
C ALA A 7 13.35 -70.22 45.08
N GLY A 8 12.84 -69.64 43.99
CA GLY A 8 13.62 -68.96 42.97
C GLY A 8 13.25 -67.48 42.95
N ARG A 9 14.06 -66.64 43.59
CA ARG A 9 14.08 -65.19 43.35
C ARG A 9 14.51 -64.99 41.90
N ASP A 10 13.66 -64.39 41.09
CA ASP A 10 14.07 -63.93 39.77
C ASP A 10 14.84 -62.62 39.91
N THR A 11 16.13 -62.77 40.19
CA THR A 11 17.14 -61.71 40.11
C THR A 11 17.51 -61.49 38.64
N SER A 12 16.61 -60.92 37.85
CA SER A 12 16.95 -60.43 36.52
C SER A 12 17.22 -58.93 36.55
N ARG A 13 18.48 -58.62 36.89
CA ARG A 13 19.28 -57.47 36.41
C ARG A 13 18.59 -56.10 36.45
N PHE A 14 18.77 -55.43 37.59
CA PHE A 14 19.05 -54.00 37.57
C PHE A 14 20.24 -53.76 36.66
N ALA A 15 19.98 -53.39 35.40
CA ALA A 15 20.99 -52.78 34.56
C ALA A 15 21.53 -51.58 35.33
N ALA A 16 22.83 -51.59 35.63
CA ALA A 16 23.49 -50.49 36.28
C ALA A 16 23.12 -49.19 35.55
N PRO A 17 22.66 -48.14 36.25
CA PRO A 17 22.38 -46.87 35.61
C PRO A 17 23.65 -46.42 34.89
N ALA A 18 23.52 -46.04 33.62
CA ALA A 18 24.61 -45.50 32.82
C ALA A 18 25.41 -44.49 33.66
N PRO A 19 26.76 -44.52 33.58
CA PRO A 19 27.61 -43.72 34.45
C PRO A 19 27.15 -42.27 34.42
N ARG A 20 26.93 -41.68 35.61
CA ARG A 20 26.54 -40.27 35.75
C ARG A 20 27.54 -39.44 34.95
N PRO A 21 27.11 -38.55 34.04
CA PRO A 21 28.04 -37.80 33.21
C PRO A 21 28.92 -36.95 34.12
N LYS A 22 30.24 -37.12 34.01
CA LYS A 22 31.24 -36.26 34.66
C LYS A 22 30.94 -34.82 34.27
N VAL A 23 31.02 -33.90 35.24
CA VAL A 23 30.86 -32.46 34.97
C VAL A 23 31.91 -32.07 33.93
N PRO A 24 31.52 -31.48 32.79
CA PRO A 24 32.48 -31.10 31.76
C PRO A 24 33.48 -30.09 32.31
N GLU A 25 34.77 -30.41 32.19
CA GLU A 25 35.87 -29.66 32.81
C GLU A 25 36.31 -28.45 31.98
N ASN A 26 36.02 -28.44 30.67
CA ASN A 26 36.37 -27.36 29.75
C ASN A 26 35.37 -27.31 28.56
N LEU A 27 35.54 -26.32 27.67
CA LEU A 27 34.66 -26.13 26.51
C LEU A 27 34.63 -27.36 25.60
N ALA A 28 35.78 -27.97 25.33
CA ALA A 28 35.87 -29.13 24.46
C ALA A 28 35.11 -30.34 25.02
N ALA A 29 35.24 -30.60 26.33
CA ALA A 29 34.50 -31.64 27.02
C ALA A 29 32.98 -31.38 26.98
N PHE A 30 32.55 -30.12 27.11
CA PHE A 30 31.13 -29.75 27.05
C PHE A 30 30.55 -29.96 25.65
N VAL A 31 31.27 -29.54 24.61
CA VAL A 31 30.85 -29.71 23.21
C VAL A 31 30.83 -31.19 22.83
N ALA A 32 31.86 -31.97 23.17
CA ALA A 32 31.88 -33.41 22.95
C ALA A 32 30.72 -34.12 23.67
N TYR A 33 30.41 -33.70 24.90
CA TYR A 33 29.25 -34.18 25.63
C TYR A 33 27.94 -33.86 24.91
N ALA A 34 27.77 -32.65 24.37
CA ALA A 34 26.59 -32.27 23.61
C ALA A 34 26.42 -33.11 22.33
N TYR A 35 27.49 -33.37 21.59
CA TYR A 35 27.45 -34.26 20.42
C TYR A 35 27.17 -35.72 20.78
N SER A 36 27.69 -36.21 21.93
CA SER A 36 27.37 -37.56 22.42
C SER A 36 25.88 -37.76 22.72
N ARG A 37 25.16 -36.67 23.03
CA ARG A 37 23.74 -36.63 23.32
C ARG A 37 22.86 -36.60 22.07
N LYS A 38 23.44 -36.49 20.87
CA LYS A 38 22.74 -36.56 19.56
C LYS A 38 21.49 -35.67 19.49
N GLY A 39 21.60 -34.42 19.94
CA GLY A 39 20.50 -33.45 19.92
C GLY A 39 19.53 -33.52 21.10
N GLN A 40 19.75 -34.39 22.09
CA GLN A 40 19.05 -34.30 23.37
C GLN A 40 19.47 -33.04 24.14
N ARG A 41 18.57 -32.56 25.00
CA ARG A 41 18.77 -31.36 25.83
C ARG A 41 20.07 -31.43 26.64
N VAL A 42 20.83 -30.35 26.58
CA VAL A 42 22.04 -30.15 27.38
C VAL A 42 21.81 -28.96 28.32
N ALA A 43 22.29 -29.06 29.56
CA ALA A 43 22.21 -27.98 30.53
C ALA A 43 23.60 -27.46 30.86
N LEU A 44 23.77 -26.14 30.79
CA LEU A 44 25.00 -25.47 31.20
C LEU A 44 24.85 -25.05 32.67
N LYS A 45 25.48 -25.80 33.59
CA LYS A 45 25.42 -25.48 35.02
C LYS A 45 26.41 -24.35 35.36
N LYS A 46 26.14 -23.57 36.41
CA LYS A 46 27.03 -22.49 36.89
C LYS A 46 28.49 -22.94 37.05
N GLN A 47 28.71 -24.14 37.59
CA GLN A 47 30.05 -24.71 37.74
C GLN A 47 30.75 -24.91 36.39
N THR A 48 30.04 -25.44 35.38
CA THR A 48 30.57 -25.62 34.03
C THR A 48 30.88 -24.29 33.36
N ILE A 49 30.12 -23.24 33.62
CA ILE A 49 30.40 -21.88 33.11
C ILE A 49 31.71 -21.35 33.68
N ALA A 50 31.91 -21.50 35.00
CA ALA A 50 33.15 -21.11 35.65
C ALA A 50 34.34 -21.90 35.08
N SER A 51 34.21 -23.23 34.98
CA SER A 51 35.26 -24.09 34.41
C SER A 51 35.59 -23.77 32.95
N ILE A 52 34.61 -23.38 32.12
CA ILE A 52 34.87 -22.93 30.74
C ILE A 52 35.51 -21.54 30.70
N GLY A 53 35.06 -20.62 31.55
CA GLY A 53 35.54 -19.24 31.58
C GLY A 53 36.98 -19.12 32.08
N GLU A 54 37.34 -19.90 33.10
CA GLU A 54 38.67 -19.96 33.74
C GLU A 54 39.59 -21.00 33.10
N GLY A 55 39.03 -21.92 32.32
CA GLY A 55 39.77 -22.99 31.67
C GLY A 55 40.76 -22.49 30.60
N PRO A 56 41.77 -23.32 30.24
CA PRO A 56 42.70 -23.00 29.17
C PRO A 56 41.96 -22.82 27.84
N PRO A 57 42.50 -22.01 26.91
CA PRO A 57 41.94 -21.88 25.58
C PRO A 57 41.87 -23.26 24.90
N PRO A 58 40.92 -23.45 23.95
CA PRO A 58 40.81 -24.71 23.24
C PRO A 58 42.11 -25.04 22.49
N ALA A 59 42.44 -26.33 22.39
CA ALA A 59 43.60 -26.78 21.62
C ALA A 59 43.48 -26.38 20.13
N ASP A 60 44.61 -26.27 19.43
CA ASP A 60 44.65 -25.82 18.02
C ASP A 60 43.81 -26.68 17.07
N ASN A 61 43.62 -27.96 17.40
CA ASN A 61 42.80 -28.90 16.62
C ASN A 61 41.29 -28.85 16.95
N PHE A 62 40.87 -28.03 17.91
CA PHE A 62 39.48 -28.02 18.40
C PHE A 62 38.49 -27.62 17.30
N LYS A 63 38.86 -26.66 16.45
CA LYS A 63 38.04 -26.25 15.31
C LYS A 63 37.79 -27.42 14.35
N SER A 64 38.85 -28.14 13.98
CA SER A 64 38.76 -29.32 13.11
C SER A 64 37.93 -30.44 13.74
N GLN A 65 37.96 -30.60 15.07
CA GLN A 65 37.10 -31.55 15.78
C GLN A 65 35.61 -31.15 15.69
N ILE A 66 35.27 -29.86 15.84
CA ILE A 66 33.90 -29.38 15.67
C ILE A 66 33.41 -29.63 14.26
N GLU A 67 34.24 -29.37 13.25
CA GLU A 67 33.89 -29.63 11.85
C GLU A 67 33.60 -31.12 11.61
N GLN A 68 34.42 -32.00 12.19
CA GLN A 68 34.22 -33.45 12.11
C GLN A 68 32.92 -33.89 12.81
N TRP A 69 32.66 -33.41 14.03
CA TRP A 69 31.44 -33.72 14.77
C TRP A 69 30.19 -33.19 14.07
N SER A 70 30.27 -31.99 13.49
CA SER A 70 29.17 -31.40 12.73
C SER A 70 28.85 -32.22 11.49
N ARG A 71 29.85 -32.65 10.72
CA ARG A 71 29.64 -33.56 9.57
C ARG A 71 29.06 -34.92 9.97
N ALA A 72 29.33 -35.38 11.18
CA ALA A 72 28.75 -36.61 11.73
C ALA A 72 27.33 -36.41 12.28
N ASP A 73 26.92 -35.18 12.60
CA ASP A 73 25.56 -34.83 13.02
C ASP A 73 24.64 -34.69 11.80
N VAL A 74 24.24 -35.83 11.25
CA VAL A 74 23.45 -35.95 10.01
C VAL A 74 22.15 -35.12 10.02
N LEU A 75 21.60 -34.82 11.20
CA LEU A 75 20.34 -34.10 11.36
C LEU A 75 20.52 -32.65 11.85
N LEU A 76 21.75 -32.16 12.01
CA LEU A 76 22.03 -30.84 12.57
C LEU A 76 21.28 -30.59 13.89
N ALA A 77 21.19 -31.61 14.75
CA ALA A 77 20.35 -31.55 15.94
C ALA A 77 21.06 -30.88 17.14
N VAL A 78 22.39 -30.85 17.15
CA VAL A 78 23.20 -30.42 18.30
C VAL A 78 23.36 -28.90 18.41
N PRO A 79 23.64 -28.13 17.34
CA PRO A 79 23.91 -26.69 17.46
C PRO A 79 22.77 -25.91 18.12
N ARG A 80 21.51 -26.27 17.82
CA ARG A 80 20.34 -25.70 18.50
C ARG A 80 20.39 -25.88 20.02
N GLN A 81 20.71 -27.08 20.50
CA GLN A 81 20.74 -27.38 21.92
C GLN A 81 21.86 -26.63 22.65
N LEU A 82 23.01 -26.44 21.97
CA LEU A 82 24.10 -25.61 22.49
C LEU A 82 23.68 -24.14 22.63
N LEU A 83 23.01 -23.58 21.61
CA LEU A 83 22.48 -22.21 21.67
C LEU A 83 21.45 -22.04 22.79
N LEU A 84 20.50 -22.97 22.91
CA LEU A 84 19.49 -22.95 23.96
C LEU A 84 20.11 -23.06 25.37
N ALA A 85 21.15 -23.89 25.53
CA ALA A 85 21.88 -24.00 26.79
C ALA A 85 22.67 -22.72 27.14
N ALA A 86 23.14 -21.98 26.13
CA ALA A 86 23.90 -20.75 26.30
C ALA A 86 23.00 -19.52 26.59
N MET A 87 21.78 -19.48 26.05
CA MET A 87 20.88 -18.31 26.11
C MET A 87 20.60 -17.75 27.52
N PRO A 88 20.38 -18.57 28.57
CA PRO A 88 20.20 -18.05 29.93
C PRO A 88 21.44 -17.36 30.52
N HIS A 89 22.60 -17.53 29.89
CA HIS A 89 23.90 -17.11 30.38
C HIS A 89 24.57 -16.06 29.49
N ARG A 90 23.79 -15.29 28.72
CA ARG A 90 24.29 -14.19 27.87
C ARG A 90 25.16 -13.17 28.62
N SER A 91 24.95 -13.01 29.94
CA SER A 91 25.75 -12.13 30.79
C SER A 91 27.20 -12.61 30.95
N ALA A 92 27.48 -13.90 30.78
CA ALA A 92 28.83 -14.46 30.79
C ALA A 92 29.49 -14.31 29.40
N THR A 93 29.85 -13.08 29.03
CA THR A 93 30.25 -12.67 27.67
C THR A 93 31.32 -13.55 27.02
N LYS A 94 32.33 -14.00 27.77
CA LYS A 94 33.40 -14.88 27.27
C LYS A 94 32.88 -16.27 26.89
N VAL A 95 32.12 -16.93 27.78
CA VAL A 95 31.58 -18.27 27.52
C VAL A 95 30.53 -18.23 26.41
N TRP A 96 29.72 -17.16 26.42
CA TRP A 96 28.75 -16.87 25.39
C TRP A 96 29.38 -16.74 24.00
N SER A 97 30.43 -15.91 23.85
CA SER A 97 31.11 -15.73 22.56
C SER A 97 31.78 -17.01 22.06
N MET A 98 32.41 -17.78 22.95
CA MET A 98 33.00 -19.08 22.61
C MET A 98 31.95 -20.07 22.11
N LEU A 99 30.79 -20.18 22.77
CA LEU A 99 29.72 -21.09 22.34
C LEU A 99 29.07 -20.65 21.02
N LEU A 100 28.93 -19.34 20.78
CA LEU A 100 28.49 -18.83 19.49
C LEU A 100 29.48 -19.19 18.37
N ASP A 101 30.78 -19.04 18.60
CA ASP A 101 31.81 -19.39 17.61
C ASP A 101 31.83 -20.90 17.29
N VAL A 102 31.65 -21.74 18.32
CA VAL A 102 31.46 -23.19 18.14
C VAL A 102 30.24 -23.49 17.27
N CYS A 103 29.09 -22.87 17.56
CA CYS A 103 27.86 -23.10 16.80
C CYS A 103 28.00 -22.61 15.35
N LEU A 104 28.63 -21.47 15.14
CA LEU A 104 28.90 -20.93 13.81
C LEU A 104 29.85 -21.83 13.01
N THR A 105 30.90 -22.34 13.65
CA THR A 105 31.83 -23.29 13.05
C THR A 105 31.11 -24.57 12.64
N ALA A 106 30.25 -25.10 13.52
CA ALA A 106 29.43 -26.26 13.21
C ALA A 106 28.48 -26.01 12.03
N LEU A 107 27.79 -24.86 12.00
CA LEU A 107 26.87 -24.48 10.93
C LEU A 107 27.57 -24.31 9.57
N ARG A 108 28.77 -23.74 9.55
CA ARG A 108 29.58 -23.61 8.32
C ARG A 108 30.07 -24.96 7.80
N ALA A 109 30.35 -25.90 8.68
CA ALA A 109 30.88 -27.21 8.31
C ALA A 109 29.80 -28.19 7.81
N HIS A 110 28.54 -27.98 8.19
CA HIS A 110 27.44 -28.88 7.86
C HIS A 110 26.85 -28.57 6.48
N PRO A 111 26.71 -29.56 5.57
CA PRO A 111 26.23 -29.33 4.20
C PRO A 111 24.86 -28.64 4.11
N ALA A 112 23.94 -28.94 5.03
CA ALA A 112 22.59 -28.35 5.02
C ALA A 112 22.54 -26.87 5.44
N SER A 113 23.57 -26.34 6.08
CA SER A 113 23.58 -24.98 6.62
C SER A 113 24.75 -24.13 6.13
N ALA A 114 25.65 -24.68 5.31
CA ALA A 114 26.85 -23.99 4.85
C ALA A 114 26.50 -22.66 4.15
N ASP A 115 25.54 -22.69 3.22
CA ASP A 115 25.09 -21.49 2.48
C ASP A 115 24.34 -20.51 3.39
N LEU A 116 23.56 -21.03 4.35
CA LEU A 116 22.82 -20.22 5.31
C LEU A 116 23.75 -19.54 6.33
N ALA A 117 24.87 -20.17 6.67
CA ALA A 117 25.78 -19.70 7.72
C ALA A 117 26.42 -18.34 7.39
N ALA A 118 26.62 -18.03 6.10
CA ALA A 118 27.03 -16.71 5.66
C ALA A 118 25.94 -15.67 5.97
N HIS A 119 24.69 -15.98 5.63
CA HIS A 119 23.53 -15.11 5.83
C HIS A 119 23.16 -14.92 7.30
N LEU A 120 23.51 -15.85 8.19
CA LEU A 120 23.32 -15.73 9.65
C LEU A 120 24.25 -14.69 10.30
N LEU A 121 25.29 -14.24 9.59
CA LEU A 121 26.21 -13.19 10.02
C LEU A 121 25.93 -11.82 9.42
N SER A 122 25.20 -11.78 8.31
CA SER A 122 24.83 -10.57 7.59
C SER A 122 23.55 -9.86 8.02
N PRO A 123 22.58 -10.43 8.78
CA PRO A 123 21.29 -9.77 8.95
C PRO A 123 21.44 -8.60 9.92
N SER A 124 21.00 -7.44 9.46
CA SER A 124 20.98 -6.15 10.12
C SER A 124 19.55 -5.65 10.37
N THR A 125 18.58 -6.09 9.55
CA THR A 125 17.17 -5.71 9.65
C THR A 125 16.25 -6.89 9.99
N ASP A 126 15.05 -6.58 10.48
CA ASP A 126 14.01 -7.58 10.79
C ASP A 126 13.56 -8.33 9.51
N ASP A 127 13.55 -7.67 8.35
CA ASP A 127 13.20 -8.27 7.05
C ASP A 127 14.28 -9.24 6.53
N GLU A 128 15.56 -8.91 6.72
CA GLU A 128 16.67 -9.81 6.39
C GLU A 128 16.62 -11.08 7.26
N CYS A 129 16.22 -10.95 8.54
CA CYS A 129 15.99 -12.10 9.41
C CYS A 129 14.84 -13.00 8.92
N ASP A 130 13.73 -12.40 8.44
CA ASP A 130 12.61 -13.13 7.85
C ASP A 130 13.04 -13.90 6.59
N SER A 131 13.83 -13.26 5.72
CA SER A 131 14.36 -13.87 4.49
C SER A 131 15.27 -15.07 4.78
N VAL A 132 16.15 -14.97 5.79
CA VAL A 132 17.02 -16.08 6.21
C VAL A 132 16.18 -17.29 6.66
N LEU A 133 15.07 -17.07 7.36
CA LEU A 133 14.17 -18.16 7.74
C LEU A 133 13.40 -18.75 6.57
N GLU A 134 12.94 -17.92 5.64
CA GLU A 134 12.29 -18.40 4.42
C GLU A 134 13.25 -19.30 3.62
N GLN A 135 14.51 -18.91 3.47
CA GLN A 135 15.54 -19.73 2.82
C GLN A 135 15.74 -21.06 3.55
N ALA A 136 15.84 -21.04 4.89
CA ALA A 136 15.96 -22.26 5.69
C ALA A 136 14.74 -23.18 5.55
N ALA A 137 13.53 -22.62 5.47
CA ALA A 137 12.28 -23.37 5.37
C ALA A 137 12.03 -23.92 3.96
N THR A 138 12.54 -23.26 2.92
CA THR A 138 12.36 -23.68 1.51
C THR A 138 13.55 -24.51 0.98
N ALA A 139 14.61 -24.65 1.76
CA ALA A 139 15.80 -25.42 1.39
C ALA A 139 15.45 -26.84 0.92
N ASN A 140 15.89 -27.16 -0.31
CA ASN A 140 15.79 -28.50 -0.86
C ASN A 140 16.93 -29.37 -0.31
N LEU A 141 16.67 -30.11 0.76
CA LEU A 141 17.65 -30.95 1.44
C LEU A 141 17.61 -32.42 1.03
N GLY A 142 16.74 -32.79 0.08
CA GLY A 142 16.58 -34.19 -0.35
C GLY A 142 17.77 -34.73 -1.16
N HIS A 143 18.59 -33.85 -1.73
CA HIS A 143 19.77 -34.22 -2.52
C HIS A 143 20.97 -34.64 -1.66
N LEU A 144 20.95 -34.34 -0.34
CA LEU A 144 22.03 -34.69 0.57
C LEU A 144 22.10 -36.20 0.79
N LEU A 145 23.33 -36.72 0.83
CA LEU A 145 23.60 -38.16 0.96
C LEU A 145 23.71 -38.57 2.43
N ASP A 146 23.13 -39.72 2.76
CA ASP A 146 23.27 -40.33 4.06
C ASP A 146 24.62 -41.03 4.19
N SER A 147 25.43 -40.60 5.17
CA SER A 147 26.79 -41.11 5.38
C SER A 147 26.86 -42.62 5.61
N GLY A 148 25.77 -43.24 6.08
CA GLY A 148 25.69 -44.69 6.29
C GLY A 148 25.27 -45.51 5.07
N THR A 149 24.62 -44.92 4.06
CA THR A 149 24.06 -45.67 2.92
C THR A 149 24.48 -45.15 1.55
N GLY A 150 25.06 -43.94 1.47
CA GLY A 150 25.42 -43.26 0.22
C GLY A 150 24.22 -42.86 -0.63
N LYS A 151 22.99 -43.02 -0.13
CA LYS A 151 21.74 -42.69 -0.84
C LYS A 151 21.21 -41.31 -0.42
N PRO A 152 20.44 -40.64 -1.29
CA PRO A 152 19.72 -39.42 -0.93
C PRO A 152 18.82 -39.63 0.29
N PHE A 153 18.63 -38.59 1.10
CA PHE A 153 17.76 -38.67 2.27
C PHE A 153 16.31 -39.00 1.89
N ALA A 154 15.71 -39.94 2.63
CA ALA A 154 14.27 -40.16 2.61
C ALA A 154 13.54 -38.87 3.02
N THR A 155 12.33 -38.67 2.50
CA THR A 155 11.50 -37.47 2.73
C THR A 155 11.33 -37.13 4.21
N ALA A 156 11.10 -38.14 5.07
CA ALA A 156 10.98 -37.95 6.52
C ALA A 156 12.28 -37.40 7.15
N LYS A 157 13.45 -37.89 6.72
CA LYS A 157 14.76 -37.46 7.22
C LYS A 157 15.11 -36.06 6.72
N ALA A 158 14.82 -35.76 5.46
CA ALA A 158 14.97 -34.42 4.88
C ALA A 158 14.08 -33.39 5.58
N ASN A 159 12.83 -33.75 5.91
CA ASN A 159 11.92 -32.89 6.67
C ASN A 159 12.40 -32.66 8.11
N ALA A 160 12.92 -33.70 8.78
CA ALA A 160 13.49 -33.55 10.12
C ALA A 160 14.73 -32.64 10.12
N LEU A 161 15.63 -32.80 9.15
CA LEU A 161 16.79 -31.93 8.97
C LEU A 161 16.39 -30.49 8.68
N ARG A 162 15.39 -30.26 7.82
CA ARG A 162 14.83 -28.93 7.54
C ARG A 162 14.27 -28.28 8.81
N SER A 163 13.50 -29.03 9.61
CA SER A 163 12.97 -28.53 10.88
C SER A 163 14.10 -28.12 11.83
N ASN A 164 15.14 -28.94 11.96
CA ASN A 164 16.30 -28.62 12.79
C ASN A 164 17.07 -27.40 12.26
N LEU A 165 17.22 -27.27 10.94
CA LEU A 165 17.85 -26.11 10.30
C LEU A 165 17.10 -24.82 10.64
N VAL A 166 15.79 -24.79 10.38
CA VAL A 166 14.91 -23.64 10.67
C VAL A 166 14.98 -23.27 12.16
N HIS A 167 14.85 -24.25 13.05
CA HIS A 167 14.87 -23.97 14.48
C HIS A 167 16.25 -23.52 14.97
N THR A 168 17.34 -24.03 14.40
CA THR A 168 18.69 -23.57 14.70
C THR A 168 18.90 -22.14 14.22
N ALA A 169 18.44 -21.80 13.00
CA ALA A 169 18.52 -20.46 12.43
C ALA A 169 17.75 -19.44 13.28
N VAL A 170 16.50 -19.74 13.67
CA VAL A 170 15.74 -18.86 14.58
C VAL A 170 16.45 -18.67 15.90
N THR A 171 16.89 -19.78 16.51
CA THR A 171 17.55 -19.73 17.80
C THR A 171 18.82 -18.88 17.70
N TRP A 172 19.59 -18.99 16.61
CA TRP A 172 20.75 -18.14 16.34
C TRP A 172 20.39 -16.66 16.21
N LEU A 173 19.39 -16.30 15.39
CA LEU A 173 18.98 -14.91 15.19
C LEU A 173 18.49 -14.27 16.49
N VAL A 174 17.73 -15.01 17.31
CA VAL A 174 17.30 -14.54 18.64
C VAL A 174 18.47 -14.49 19.63
N ALA A 175 19.36 -15.48 19.59
CA ALA A 175 20.56 -15.59 20.43
C ALA A 175 21.56 -14.47 20.16
N ALA A 176 22.15 -14.47 18.98
CA ALA A 176 23.30 -13.67 18.60
C ALA A 176 22.92 -12.27 18.11
N ARG A 177 21.74 -12.11 17.47
CA ARG A 177 21.31 -10.82 16.88
C ARG A 177 20.26 -10.09 17.69
N GLY A 178 19.73 -10.73 18.74
CA GLY A 178 18.66 -10.14 19.55
C GLY A 178 17.37 -9.93 18.76
N TRP A 179 17.14 -10.73 17.71
CA TRP A 179 15.91 -10.65 16.95
C TRP A 179 14.69 -10.86 17.85
N LYS A 180 13.67 -10.02 17.67
CA LYS A 180 12.54 -9.94 18.59
C LYS A 180 11.76 -11.27 18.56
N PRO A 181 11.51 -11.91 19.72
CA PRO A 181 10.78 -13.17 19.76
C PRO A 181 9.42 -13.13 19.06
N ARG A 182 8.68 -12.01 19.14
CA ARG A 182 7.39 -11.82 18.45
C ARG A 182 7.52 -11.99 16.93
N LEU A 183 8.50 -11.31 16.32
CA LEU A 183 8.75 -11.37 14.88
C LEU A 183 9.25 -12.75 14.44
N ALA A 184 10.13 -13.36 15.24
CA ALA A 184 10.61 -14.72 14.99
C ALA A 184 9.46 -15.75 14.93
N ILE A 185 8.48 -15.63 15.84
CA ILE A 185 7.34 -16.54 15.88
C ILE A 185 6.37 -16.29 14.72
N ALA A 186 6.11 -15.02 14.38
CA ALA A 186 5.30 -14.67 13.21
C ALA A 186 5.94 -15.21 11.92
N SER A 187 7.26 -15.10 11.80
CA SER A 187 8.04 -15.63 10.67
C SER A 187 8.00 -17.16 10.59
N LEU A 188 8.16 -17.86 11.71
CA LEU A 188 8.02 -19.31 11.76
C LEU A 188 6.62 -19.79 11.38
N HIS A 189 5.58 -19.09 11.84
CA HIS A 189 4.21 -19.38 11.43
C HIS A 189 4.04 -19.21 9.92
N ARG A 190 4.58 -18.12 9.38
CA ARG A 190 4.52 -17.82 7.94
C ARG A 190 5.26 -18.86 7.11
N HIS A 191 6.47 -19.27 7.49
CA HIS A 191 7.36 -20.01 6.58
C HIS A 191 7.48 -21.50 6.90
N ALA A 192 7.40 -21.89 8.17
CA ALA A 192 7.71 -23.25 8.60
C ALA A 192 6.50 -24.07 9.03
N TRP A 193 5.40 -23.43 9.46
CA TRP A 193 4.27 -24.13 10.12
C TRP A 193 2.97 -24.16 9.34
N ARG A 194 2.97 -23.81 8.04
CA ARG A 194 1.77 -23.79 7.17
C ARG A 194 1.03 -25.14 7.01
N GLY A 195 1.42 -26.22 7.70
CA GLY A 195 0.96 -27.60 7.47
C GLY A 195 0.48 -28.41 8.70
N GLY A 196 0.07 -27.77 9.81
CA GLY A 196 -0.70 -28.49 10.85
C GLY A 196 0.08 -29.00 12.05
N ILE A 197 1.10 -28.27 12.52
CA ILE A 197 1.59 -28.48 13.90
C ILE A 197 0.67 -27.70 14.84
N SER A 198 0.14 -28.33 15.89
CA SER A 198 -0.66 -27.61 16.87
C SER A 198 0.21 -26.54 17.53
N VAL A 199 -0.27 -25.29 17.56
CA VAL A 199 0.41 -24.15 18.20
C VAL A 199 0.98 -24.48 19.61
N PRO A 200 0.31 -25.28 20.47
CA PRO A 200 0.86 -25.71 21.76
C PRO A 200 2.15 -26.55 21.69
N GLU A 201 2.27 -27.49 20.76
CA GLU A 201 3.48 -28.33 20.61
C GLU A 201 4.65 -27.56 20.00
N THR A 202 4.32 -26.61 19.14
CA THR A 202 5.28 -25.80 18.41
C THR A 202 5.92 -24.72 19.27
N LEU A 203 5.11 -24.11 20.15
CA LEU A 203 5.61 -23.22 21.19
C LEU A 203 6.34 -24.00 22.29
N ARG A 204 5.95 -25.24 22.59
CA ARG A 204 6.70 -26.14 23.49
C ARG A 204 8.06 -26.51 22.91
N ALA A 205 8.15 -26.69 21.59
CA ALA A 205 9.41 -26.91 20.89
C ALA A 205 10.32 -25.68 20.95
N LEU A 206 9.84 -24.46 20.68
CA LEU A 206 10.66 -23.24 20.76
C LEU A 206 11.03 -22.82 22.18
N ALA A 207 10.11 -23.01 23.13
CA ALA A 207 10.27 -22.49 24.47
C ALA A 207 10.97 -23.51 25.39
N GLU A 208 10.68 -24.81 25.28
CA GLU A 208 11.14 -25.85 26.21
C GLU A 208 11.13 -25.42 27.71
N VAL A 209 10.19 -24.53 28.07
CA VAL A 209 10.07 -23.97 29.41
C VAL A 209 9.01 -24.79 30.13
N LYS A 210 9.38 -25.31 31.30
CA LYS A 210 8.45 -25.86 32.29
C LYS A 210 7.51 -24.79 32.89
N ASP A 211 7.50 -23.57 32.33
CA ASP A 211 6.82 -22.39 32.84
C ASP A 211 5.85 -21.88 31.74
N PRO A 212 4.55 -21.75 32.03
CA PRO A 212 3.56 -21.24 31.08
C PRO A 212 3.68 -19.74 30.77
N ALA A 213 4.49 -18.97 31.51
CA ALA A 213 4.57 -17.52 31.34
C ALA A 213 5.00 -17.04 29.92
N PRO A 214 6.00 -17.66 29.24
CA PRO A 214 6.39 -17.26 27.89
C PRO A 214 5.35 -17.64 26.83
N LEU A 215 4.60 -18.73 27.03
CA LEU A 215 3.48 -19.12 26.16
C LEU A 215 2.37 -18.08 26.21
N LEU A 216 2.07 -17.58 27.41
CA LEU A 216 1.08 -16.54 27.62
C LEU A 216 1.51 -15.21 27.00
N ALA A 217 2.80 -14.86 27.07
CA ALA A 217 3.34 -13.64 26.46
C ALA A 217 3.30 -13.66 24.93
N VAL A 218 3.45 -14.83 24.31
CA VAL A 218 3.30 -15.01 22.86
C VAL A 218 1.84 -14.98 22.45
N ALA A 219 0.97 -15.68 23.18
CA ALA A 219 -0.47 -15.65 22.94
C ALA A 219 -1.03 -14.23 23.11
N SER A 220 -0.59 -13.49 24.12
CA SER A 220 -1.01 -12.09 24.32
C SER A 220 -0.54 -11.19 23.19
N ALA A 221 0.68 -11.41 22.67
CA ALA A 221 1.18 -10.67 21.51
C ALA A 221 0.32 -10.90 20.25
N PHE A 222 -0.09 -12.15 19.98
CA PHE A 222 -0.98 -12.44 18.86
C PHE A 222 -2.38 -11.88 19.06
N VAL A 223 -2.89 -11.87 20.29
CA VAL A 223 -4.18 -11.25 20.61
C VAL A 223 -4.12 -9.73 20.44
N GLU A 224 -3.05 -9.08 20.89
CA GLU A 224 -2.79 -7.65 20.69
C GLU A 224 -2.75 -7.31 19.18
N ASP A 225 -1.99 -8.08 18.39
CA ASP A 225 -1.90 -7.89 16.94
C ASP A 225 -3.26 -8.08 16.27
N ALA A 226 -4.01 -9.13 16.63
CA ALA A 226 -5.34 -9.38 16.07
C ALA A 226 -6.34 -8.27 16.41
N GLN A 227 -6.28 -7.74 17.64
CA GLN A 227 -7.09 -6.59 18.05
C GLN A 227 -6.70 -5.32 17.29
N GLN A 228 -5.41 -5.09 17.07
CA GLN A 228 -4.93 -3.94 16.33
C GLN A 228 -5.36 -4.00 14.85
N GLN A 229 -5.24 -5.16 14.21
CA GLN A 229 -5.74 -5.37 12.84
C GLN A 229 -7.24 -5.16 12.73
N ARG A 230 -8.01 -5.63 13.73
CA ARG A 230 -9.45 -5.37 13.78
C ARG A 230 -9.78 -3.88 13.90
N ARG A 231 -9.07 -3.14 14.76
CA ARG A 231 -9.25 -1.68 14.87
C ARG A 231 -8.93 -0.97 13.56
N PHE A 232 -7.83 -1.35 12.89
CA PHE A 232 -7.50 -0.78 11.58
C PHE A 232 -8.58 -1.06 10.53
N ALA A 233 -9.17 -2.27 10.54
CA ALA A 233 -10.27 -2.60 9.64
C ALA A 233 -11.54 -1.79 9.97
N GLU A 234 -11.89 -1.66 11.25
CA GLU A 234 -13.02 -0.85 11.71
C GLU A 234 -12.84 0.63 11.34
N ASP A 235 -11.64 1.19 11.53
CA ASP A 235 -11.31 2.56 11.12
C ASP A 235 -11.37 2.76 9.60
N ALA A 236 -10.90 1.76 8.83
CA ALA A 236 -10.95 1.79 7.37
C ALA A 236 -12.41 1.79 6.89
N HIS A 237 -13.26 0.93 7.45
CA HIS A 237 -14.69 0.90 7.15
C HIS A 237 -15.41 2.18 7.56
N ALA A 238 -15.06 2.77 8.71
CA ALA A 238 -15.63 4.05 9.14
C ALA A 238 -15.28 5.19 8.16
N ARG A 239 -14.03 5.23 7.68
CA ARG A 239 -13.59 6.22 6.67
C ARG A 239 -14.26 6.01 5.32
N GLU A 240 -14.42 4.77 4.90
CA GLU A 240 -15.16 4.42 3.68
C GLU A 240 -16.62 4.88 3.77
N GLY A 241 -17.30 4.57 4.88
CA GLY A 241 -18.67 5.04 5.13
C GLY A 241 -18.80 6.56 5.09
N ALA A 242 -17.87 7.28 5.74
CA ALA A 242 -17.85 8.75 5.70
C ALA A 242 -17.58 9.30 4.29
N ALA A 243 -16.74 8.63 3.50
CA ALA A 243 -16.47 9.02 2.11
C ALA A 243 -17.70 8.82 1.22
N LEU A 244 -18.45 7.72 1.40
CA LEU A 244 -19.68 7.46 0.66
C LEU A 244 -20.75 8.51 0.94
N VAL A 245 -20.98 8.88 2.20
CA VAL A 245 -21.92 9.95 2.56
C VAL A 245 -21.51 11.27 1.88
N ARG A 246 -20.22 11.60 1.88
CA ARG A 246 -19.72 12.82 1.22
C ARG A 246 -19.90 12.77 -0.30
N LEU A 247 -19.78 11.60 -0.92
CA LEU A 247 -20.07 11.44 -2.35
C LEU A 247 -21.54 11.67 -2.65
N GLU A 248 -22.45 11.10 -1.86
CA GLU A 248 -23.90 11.34 -2.00
C GLU A 248 -24.25 12.83 -1.85
N GLU A 249 -23.65 13.53 -0.88
CA GLU A 249 -23.83 14.98 -0.72
C GLU A 249 -23.30 15.77 -1.94
N LEU A 250 -22.14 15.40 -2.47
CA LEU A 250 -21.56 16.04 -3.65
C LEU A 250 -22.38 15.78 -4.92
N GLU A 251 -22.93 14.57 -5.08
CA GLU A 251 -23.82 14.22 -6.19
C GLU A 251 -25.12 15.01 -6.11
N ALA A 252 -25.71 15.15 -4.91
CA ALA A 252 -26.88 15.98 -4.69
C ALA A 252 -26.59 17.46 -5.05
N HIS A 253 -25.47 18.01 -4.58
CA HIS A 253 -25.07 19.37 -4.93
C HIS A 253 -24.79 19.57 -6.43
N ALA A 254 -24.15 18.60 -7.08
CA ALA A 254 -23.91 18.65 -8.53
C ALA A 254 -25.23 18.64 -9.31
N SER A 255 -26.21 17.84 -8.87
CA SER A 255 -27.55 17.80 -9.48
C SER A 255 -28.29 19.13 -9.33
N GLU A 256 -28.19 19.77 -8.16
CA GLU A 256 -28.78 21.08 -7.88
C GLU A 256 -28.16 22.18 -8.75
N LEU A 257 -26.81 22.19 -8.87
CA LEU A 257 -26.11 23.14 -9.73
C LEU A 257 -26.45 22.94 -11.21
N ALA A 258 -26.59 21.69 -11.66
CA ALA A 258 -27.02 21.40 -13.02
C ALA A 258 -28.43 21.93 -13.31
N ALA A 259 -29.36 21.78 -12.35
CA ALA A 259 -30.71 22.32 -12.47
C ALA A 259 -30.71 23.86 -12.55
N LYS A 260 -29.96 24.54 -11.66
CA LYS A 260 -29.82 26.01 -11.69
C LYS A 260 -29.21 26.51 -13.00
N LEU A 261 -28.21 25.80 -13.52
CA LEU A 261 -27.56 26.14 -14.77
C LEU A 261 -28.49 25.94 -15.98
N ALA A 262 -29.33 24.91 -15.97
CA ALA A 262 -30.36 24.70 -16.99
C ALA A 262 -31.40 25.82 -16.96
N GLU A 263 -31.86 26.23 -15.78
CA GLU A 263 -32.79 27.35 -15.59
C GLU A 263 -32.20 28.67 -16.11
N GLN A 264 -30.95 28.98 -15.76
CA GLN A 264 -30.27 30.18 -16.24
C GLN A 264 -30.07 30.18 -17.76
N ARG A 265 -29.76 29.02 -18.36
CA ARG A 265 -29.65 28.88 -19.82
C ARG A 265 -30.99 29.12 -20.50
N ALA A 266 -32.07 28.60 -19.96
CA ALA A 266 -33.42 28.83 -20.49
C ALA A 266 -33.81 30.32 -20.40
N ALA A 267 -33.53 30.97 -19.26
CA ALA A 267 -33.79 32.39 -19.08
C ALA A 267 -32.96 33.26 -20.04
N TYR A 268 -31.67 32.93 -20.23
CA TYR A 268 -30.81 33.60 -21.18
C TYR A 268 -31.31 33.42 -22.62
N GLY A 269 -31.69 32.20 -23.01
CA GLY A 269 -32.29 31.92 -24.32
C GLY A 269 -33.53 32.78 -24.58
N ALA A 270 -34.48 32.81 -23.64
CA ALA A 270 -35.69 33.62 -23.76
C ALA A 270 -35.38 35.13 -23.86
N LEU A 271 -34.40 35.63 -23.11
CA LEU A 271 -33.96 37.03 -23.20
C LEU A 271 -33.32 37.34 -24.56
N THR A 272 -32.48 36.45 -25.09
CA THR A 272 -31.88 36.63 -26.41
C THR A 272 -32.91 36.62 -27.54
N GLU A 273 -33.94 35.77 -27.44
CA GLU A 273 -35.05 35.76 -28.41
C GLU A 273 -35.85 37.06 -28.36
N ARG A 274 -36.19 37.55 -27.15
CA ARG A 274 -36.89 38.83 -26.97
C ARG A 274 -36.09 40.01 -27.53
N LEU A 275 -34.79 40.04 -27.27
CA LEU A 275 -33.91 41.07 -27.79
C LEU A 275 -33.83 41.01 -29.33
N ALA A 276 -33.79 39.81 -29.90
CA ALA A 276 -33.81 39.64 -31.36
C ALA A 276 -35.15 40.09 -31.98
N THR A 277 -36.29 39.83 -31.32
CA THR A 277 -37.59 40.31 -31.79
C THR A 277 -37.68 41.83 -31.72
N GLU A 278 -37.28 42.44 -30.58
CA GLU A 278 -37.28 43.90 -30.43
C GLU A 278 -36.36 44.58 -31.45
N GLN A 279 -35.17 44.01 -31.71
CA GLN A 279 -34.26 44.53 -32.73
C GLN A 279 -34.87 44.50 -34.14
N ARG A 280 -35.58 43.43 -34.50
CA ARG A 280 -36.28 43.32 -35.79
C ARG A 280 -37.41 44.33 -35.89
N GLU A 281 -38.22 44.47 -34.84
CA GLU A 281 -39.29 45.46 -34.79
C GLU A 281 -38.74 46.89 -34.90
N HIS A 282 -37.65 47.18 -34.20
CA HIS A 282 -36.97 48.46 -34.29
C HIS A 282 -36.41 48.72 -35.69
N GLN A 283 -35.75 47.73 -36.32
CA GLN A 283 -35.25 47.85 -37.69
C GLN A 283 -36.38 48.10 -38.70
N ASN A 284 -37.51 47.38 -38.56
CA ASN A 284 -38.69 47.59 -39.39
C ASN A 284 -39.25 49.01 -39.21
N THR A 285 -39.37 49.48 -37.96
CA THR A 285 -39.83 50.83 -37.64
C THR A 285 -38.91 51.88 -38.26
N VAL A 286 -37.59 51.72 -38.12
CA VAL A 286 -36.60 52.63 -38.72
C VAL A 286 -36.72 52.62 -40.25
N SER A 287 -36.91 51.46 -40.88
CA SER A 287 -37.11 51.36 -42.33
C SER A 287 -38.38 52.09 -42.78
N HIS A 288 -39.51 51.88 -42.08
CA HIS A 288 -40.77 52.56 -42.37
C HIS A 288 -40.63 54.08 -42.25
N LEU A 289 -40.05 54.56 -41.14
CA LEU A 289 -39.82 55.99 -40.93
C LEU A 289 -38.89 56.59 -42.01
N LYS A 290 -37.88 55.85 -42.45
CA LYS A 290 -36.98 56.30 -43.52
C LYS A 290 -37.69 56.36 -44.87
N ASP A 291 -38.50 55.36 -45.20
CA ASP A 291 -39.27 55.34 -46.44
C ASP A 291 -40.31 56.46 -46.47
N ASP A 292 -41.00 56.69 -45.36
CA ASP A 292 -41.96 57.78 -45.20
C ASP A 292 -41.27 59.15 -45.31
N TYR A 293 -40.10 59.31 -44.70
CA TYR A 293 -39.27 60.50 -44.86
C TYR A 293 -38.85 60.74 -46.33
N GLU A 294 -38.35 59.73 -47.04
CA GLU A 294 -37.93 59.90 -48.45
C GLU A 294 -39.13 60.16 -49.37
N ARG A 295 -40.29 59.57 -49.10
CA ARG A 295 -41.55 59.87 -49.80
C ARG A 295 -41.96 61.32 -49.59
N LEU A 296 -41.96 61.78 -48.34
CA LEU A 296 -42.29 63.16 -47.98
C LEU A 296 -41.32 64.14 -48.64
N ARG A 297 -40.02 63.90 -48.51
CA ARG A 297 -38.96 64.70 -49.14
C ARG A 297 -39.13 64.76 -50.65
N SER A 298 -39.38 63.63 -51.31
CA SER A 298 -39.61 63.58 -52.76
C SER A 298 -40.86 64.33 -53.19
N ARG A 299 -41.95 64.23 -52.40
CA ARG A 299 -43.21 64.95 -52.63
C ARG A 299 -42.98 66.46 -52.55
N ILE A 300 -42.38 66.93 -51.46
CA ILE A 300 -42.07 68.35 -51.23
C ILE A 300 -41.12 68.87 -52.31
N LEU A 301 -40.05 68.16 -52.64
CA LEU A 301 -39.10 68.59 -53.68
C LEU A 301 -39.79 68.74 -55.04
N ARG A 302 -40.57 67.74 -55.47
CA ARG A 302 -41.32 67.82 -56.74
C ARG A 302 -42.31 68.97 -56.75
N ARG A 303 -42.96 69.24 -55.61
CA ARG A 303 -43.88 70.37 -55.48
C ARG A 303 -43.13 71.68 -55.65
N LEU A 304 -42.09 71.91 -54.85
CA LEU A 304 -41.28 73.12 -54.90
C LEU A 304 -40.66 73.35 -56.29
N THR A 305 -40.18 72.30 -56.97
CA THR A 305 -39.66 72.42 -58.34
C THR A 305 -40.73 72.88 -59.32
N ARG A 306 -41.94 72.30 -59.29
CA ARG A 306 -43.03 72.73 -60.18
C ARG A 306 -43.45 74.17 -59.94
N GLU A 307 -43.54 74.58 -58.67
CA GLU A 307 -43.89 75.97 -58.36
C GLU A 307 -42.79 76.95 -58.77
N LEU A 308 -41.52 76.54 -58.65
CA LEU A 308 -40.38 77.32 -59.14
C LEU A 308 -40.41 77.45 -60.67
N GLU A 309 -40.69 76.36 -61.40
CA GLU A 309 -40.86 76.39 -62.87
C GLU A 309 -42.00 77.34 -63.30
N LEU A 310 -43.16 77.29 -62.62
CA LEU A 310 -44.29 78.20 -62.89
C LEU A 310 -43.92 79.67 -62.65
N LEU A 311 -43.19 79.95 -61.56
CA LEU A 311 -42.71 81.30 -61.26
C LEU A 311 -41.65 81.77 -62.26
N ASP A 312 -40.74 80.90 -62.69
CA ASP A 312 -39.74 81.21 -63.72
C ASP A 312 -40.41 81.53 -65.07
N GLU A 313 -41.41 80.75 -65.49
CA GLU A 313 -42.21 81.03 -66.68
C GLU A 313 -42.94 82.37 -66.58
N GLY A 314 -43.55 82.66 -65.43
CA GLY A 314 -44.19 83.95 -65.14
C GLY A 314 -43.20 85.11 -65.20
N MET A 315 -42.01 84.96 -64.61
CA MET A 315 -40.95 85.97 -64.64
C MET A 315 -40.40 86.18 -66.05
N LEU A 316 -40.24 85.11 -66.85
CA LEU A 316 -39.90 85.22 -68.28
C LEU A 316 -40.99 85.97 -69.07
N ALA A 317 -42.26 85.77 -68.74
CA ALA A 317 -43.38 86.47 -69.37
C ALA A 317 -43.37 87.98 -69.09
N LEU A 318 -42.92 88.41 -67.90
CA LEU A 318 -42.68 89.82 -67.57
C LEU A 318 -41.48 90.43 -68.32
N ARG A 319 -40.48 89.61 -68.67
CA ARG A 319 -39.27 90.08 -69.39
C ARG A 319 -39.44 90.17 -70.91
N ARG A 320 -40.57 89.71 -71.48
CA ARG A 320 -40.90 89.82 -72.90
C ARG A 320 -41.47 91.22 -73.22
N ASP A 321 -41.32 91.68 -74.47
CA ASP A 321 -41.85 92.97 -74.93
C ASP A 321 -42.98 92.75 -75.97
N PRO A 322 -44.24 93.16 -75.71
CA PRO A 322 -44.73 93.80 -74.48
C PRO A 322 -44.89 92.81 -73.32
N PRO A 323 -44.73 93.26 -72.06
CA PRO A 323 -44.76 92.41 -70.88
C PRO A 323 -46.15 91.80 -70.65
N LYS A 324 -46.21 90.48 -70.47
CA LYS A 324 -47.46 89.76 -70.26
C LYS A 324 -47.78 89.62 -68.78
N VAL A 325 -48.21 90.73 -68.16
CA VAL A 325 -48.50 90.80 -66.70
C VAL A 325 -49.59 89.79 -66.28
N HIS A 326 -50.60 89.57 -67.11
CA HIS A 326 -51.68 88.61 -66.82
C HIS A 326 -51.17 87.15 -66.71
N VAL A 327 -50.10 86.80 -67.44
CA VAL A 327 -49.49 85.46 -67.39
C VAL A 327 -48.76 85.27 -66.05
N MET A 328 -48.03 86.29 -65.58
CA MET A 328 -47.40 86.25 -64.25
C MET A 328 -48.44 86.18 -63.11
N ALA A 329 -49.54 86.92 -63.21
CA ALA A 329 -50.60 86.87 -62.20
C ALA A 329 -51.21 85.47 -62.09
N ASP A 330 -51.56 84.85 -63.22
CA ASP A 330 -52.11 83.48 -63.24
C ASP A 330 -51.11 82.42 -62.77
N HIS A 331 -49.84 82.47 -63.23
CA HIS A 331 -48.81 81.53 -62.74
C HIS A 331 -48.48 81.74 -61.26
N GLY A 332 -48.42 82.99 -60.79
CA GLY A 332 -48.19 83.33 -59.38
C GLY A 332 -49.33 82.87 -58.48
N ASP A 333 -50.58 83.07 -58.91
CA ASP A 333 -51.76 82.61 -58.16
C ASP A 333 -51.80 81.08 -58.09
N ARG A 334 -51.48 80.38 -59.17
CA ARG A 334 -51.36 78.91 -59.17
C ARG A 334 -50.23 78.42 -58.26
N ALA A 335 -49.08 79.11 -58.29
CA ALA A 335 -47.97 78.77 -57.42
C ALA A 335 -48.29 78.94 -55.94
N ILE A 336 -48.95 80.04 -55.58
CA ILE A 336 -49.37 80.32 -54.20
C ILE A 336 -50.46 79.33 -53.75
N ALA A 337 -51.47 79.08 -54.59
CA ALA A 337 -52.50 78.09 -54.29
C ALA A 337 -51.88 76.71 -54.05
N GLY A 338 -50.92 76.34 -54.90
CA GLY A 338 -50.22 75.09 -54.79
C GLY A 338 -49.38 74.90 -53.54
N LEU A 339 -48.62 75.94 -53.15
CA LEU A 339 -47.87 75.93 -51.90
C LEU A 339 -48.80 75.90 -50.67
N ARG A 340 -49.94 76.60 -50.72
CA ARG A 340 -50.94 76.59 -49.64
C ARG A 340 -51.56 75.21 -49.43
N ASP A 341 -51.83 74.49 -50.52
CA ASP A 341 -52.36 73.13 -50.45
C ASP A 341 -51.33 72.16 -49.83
N GLU A 342 -50.05 72.26 -50.18
CA GLU A 342 -49.00 71.44 -49.58
C GLU A 342 -48.79 71.77 -48.10
N ILE A 343 -48.79 73.04 -47.71
CA ILE A 343 -48.69 73.46 -46.30
C ILE A 343 -49.86 72.87 -45.48
N ARG A 344 -51.07 72.90 -46.03
CA ARG A 344 -52.24 72.31 -45.38
C ARG A 344 -52.10 70.78 -45.25
N ALA A 345 -51.59 70.11 -46.27
CA ALA A 345 -51.36 68.67 -46.24
C ALA A 345 -50.31 68.28 -45.17
N LEU A 346 -49.22 69.04 -45.05
CA LEU A 346 -48.20 68.81 -44.01
C LEU A 346 -48.77 69.02 -42.60
N GLN A 347 -49.57 70.07 -42.39
CA GLN A 347 -50.21 70.33 -41.09
C GLN A 347 -51.23 69.25 -40.68
N SER A 348 -51.85 68.58 -41.65
CA SER A 348 -52.76 67.46 -41.37
C SER A 348 -52.06 66.15 -41.05
N GLU A 349 -50.81 65.95 -41.52
CA GLU A 349 -50.01 64.75 -41.21
C GLU A 349 -49.34 64.84 -39.82
N ASP A 350 -49.17 66.05 -39.25
CA ASP A 350 -48.61 66.29 -37.91
C ASP A 350 -49.63 66.22 -36.75
N SER A 351 -50.92 65.94 -37.02
CA SER A 351 -51.91 65.71 -35.96
C SER A 351 -52.03 64.20 -35.67
N PRO A 352 -51.77 63.76 -34.42
CA PRO A 352 -51.67 62.36 -34.05
C PRO A 352 -52.97 61.55 -34.21
#